data_AF-A0A3B9J2T8-F1
#
_entry.id   AF-A0A3B9J2T8-F1
#
_cell.length_a   1.000
_cell.length_b   1.000
_cell.length_c   1.000
_cell.angle_alpha   90.00
_cell.angle_beta   90.00
_cell.angle_gamma   90.00
#
_symmetry.space_group_name_H-M   'P 1'
#
loop_
_entity.id
_entity.type
_entity.pdbx_description
1 polymer ?
#
loop_
_entity_poly.entity_id
_entity_poly.type
_entity_poly.pdbx_seq_one_letter_code
_entity_poly.pdbx_strand_id
1 'polypeptide(L)'
;MAAEDFARDDESRALADEIRSGLSQRVESDQVKWQDEIREALKEERVVRALRLSSRPPKAGSPLPPDIAESLASQANQALGGDVSQQRIGIVLEAVAFSPIRPYVAIAHIPPDPGKELLDLITKVSDRIPDIAKQFGIEPVEKARGKRRPKPQKGAKTAEDGTKDEAATSSDDSGADERTNSSTEEQVSTSTEEALSSSDADVAEVHDAETPEAEADQGADAPPEEPPSENVTKEVD
;
A
#
# COMPACT_ATOMS: atom_id res chain seq x y z
N MET A 1 -4.01 39.80 -40.59
CA MET A 1 -5.10 38.94 -40.08
C MET A 1 -4.80 37.46 -40.15
N ALA A 2 -4.48 36.83 -41.30
CA ALA A 2 -4.15 35.40 -41.31
C ALA A 2 -2.87 35.02 -40.53
N ALA A 3 -1.82 35.86 -40.57
CA ALA A 3 -0.55 35.59 -39.88
C ALA A 3 -0.64 35.65 -38.34
N GLU A 4 -1.53 36.49 -37.80
CA GLU A 4 -1.72 36.64 -36.34
C GLU A 4 -2.48 35.45 -35.73
N ASP A 5 -3.37 34.79 -36.48
CA ASP A 5 -4.04 33.57 -36.03
C ASP A 5 -3.06 32.38 -35.92
N PHE A 6 -2.10 32.26 -36.85
CA PHE A 6 -1.06 31.23 -36.76
C PHE A 6 -0.13 31.44 -35.56
N ALA A 7 0.23 32.68 -35.23
CA ALA A 7 1.06 32.98 -34.07
C ALA A 7 0.36 32.62 -32.75
N ARG A 8 -0.93 32.95 -32.61
CA ARG A 8 -1.74 32.54 -31.44
C ARG A 8 -1.90 31.02 -31.32
N ASP A 9 -2.03 30.32 -32.44
CA ASP A 9 -2.12 28.85 -32.43
C ASP A 9 -0.79 28.22 -32.00
N ASP A 10 0.35 28.79 -32.41
CA ASP A 10 1.68 28.34 -31.98
C ASP A 10 1.92 28.59 -30.48
N GLU A 11 1.58 29.78 -29.98
CA GLU A 11 1.62 30.11 -28.55
C GLU A 11 0.71 29.20 -27.72
N SER A 12 -0.50 28.89 -28.22
CA SER A 12 -1.45 27.99 -27.56
C SER A 12 -0.94 26.55 -27.51
N ARG A 13 -0.29 26.09 -28.58
CA ARG A 13 0.35 24.76 -28.62
C ARG A 13 1.55 24.70 -27.67
N ALA A 14 2.39 25.73 -27.65
CA ALA A 14 3.52 25.82 -26.74
C ALA A 14 3.07 25.74 -25.27
N LEU A 15 2.03 26.48 -24.90
CA LEU A 15 1.44 26.43 -23.55
C LEU A 15 0.84 25.05 -23.24
N ALA A 16 0.15 24.44 -24.21
CA ALA A 16 -0.39 23.08 -24.03
C ALA A 16 0.72 22.04 -23.80
N ASP A 17 1.84 22.17 -24.50
CA ASP A 17 3.01 21.30 -24.33
C ASP A 17 3.71 21.55 -22.99
N GLU A 18 3.81 22.81 -22.53
CA GLU A 18 4.31 23.15 -21.19
C GLU A 18 3.46 22.50 -20.09
N ILE A 19 2.13 22.64 -20.18
CA ILE A 19 1.22 22.00 -19.23
C ILE A 19 1.37 20.48 -19.26
N ARG A 20 1.46 19.87 -20.45
CA ARG A 20 1.64 18.41 -20.58
C ARG A 20 2.96 17.96 -19.96
N SER A 21 4.03 18.71 -20.18
CA SER A 21 5.35 18.45 -19.60
C SER A 21 5.32 18.53 -18.07
N GLY A 22 4.77 19.63 -17.51
CA GLY A 22 4.69 19.82 -16.06
C GLY A 22 3.83 18.76 -15.36
N LEU A 23 2.71 18.35 -15.97
CA LEU A 23 1.89 17.24 -15.45
C LEU A 23 2.66 15.91 -15.47
N SER A 24 3.42 15.64 -16.54
CA SER A 24 4.23 14.42 -16.65
C SER A 24 5.32 14.38 -15.58
N GLN A 25 6.02 15.50 -15.38
CA GLN A 25 7.05 15.63 -14.35
C GLN A 25 6.51 15.43 -12.94
N ARG A 26 5.29 15.94 -12.65
CA ARG A 26 4.66 15.72 -11.34
C ARG A 26 4.32 14.25 -11.12
N VAL A 27 3.76 13.58 -12.12
CA VAL A 27 3.45 12.14 -12.04
C VAL A 27 4.72 11.31 -11.84
N GLU A 28 5.81 11.63 -12.53
CA GLU A 28 7.10 10.95 -12.35
C GLU A 28 7.68 11.17 -10.96
N SER A 29 7.61 12.41 -10.45
CA SER A 29 8.07 12.73 -9.09
C SER A 29 7.27 11.98 -8.02
N ASP A 30 5.94 11.93 -8.17
CA ASP A 30 5.07 11.19 -7.25
C ASP A 30 5.30 9.67 -7.37
N GLN A 31 5.62 9.18 -8.56
CA GLN A 31 5.98 7.79 -8.81
C GLN A 31 7.28 7.39 -8.10
N VAL A 32 8.29 8.26 -8.08
CA VAL A 32 9.56 8.03 -7.35
C VAL A 32 9.31 8.06 -5.84
N LYS A 33 8.65 9.10 -5.33
CA LYS A 33 8.31 9.21 -3.90
C LYS A 33 7.54 7.99 -3.40
N TRP A 34 6.57 7.53 -4.16
CA TRP A 34 5.81 6.32 -3.83
C TRP A 34 6.70 5.08 -3.72
N GLN A 35 7.65 4.89 -4.63
CA GLN A 35 8.60 3.78 -4.54
C GLN A 35 9.50 3.90 -3.31
N ASP A 36 9.95 5.12 -3.00
CA ASP A 36 10.80 5.38 -1.84
C ASP A 36 10.06 5.15 -0.51
N GLU A 37 8.80 5.56 -0.40
CA GLU A 37 7.94 5.26 0.75
C GLU A 37 7.75 3.75 0.94
N ILE A 38 7.62 2.97 -0.14
CA ILE A 38 7.54 1.50 -0.05
C ILE A 38 8.89 0.94 0.44
N ARG A 39 10.01 1.40 -0.13
CA ARG A 39 11.35 0.95 0.29
C ARG A 39 11.64 1.30 1.75
N GLU A 40 11.22 2.47 2.21
CA GLU A 40 11.33 2.88 3.61
C GLU A 40 10.50 1.96 4.52
N ALA A 41 9.24 1.70 4.17
CA ALA A 41 8.40 0.78 4.93
C ALA A 41 8.98 -0.65 4.99
N LEU A 42 9.64 -1.11 3.92
CA LEU A 42 10.35 -2.40 3.90
C LEU A 42 11.61 -2.41 4.78
N LYS A 43 12.33 -1.27 4.88
CA LYS A 43 13.48 -1.13 5.80
C LYS A 43 13.06 -1.11 7.26
N GLU A 44 11.89 -0.55 7.56
CA GLU A 44 11.30 -0.52 8.90
C GLU A 44 10.57 -1.83 9.28
N GLU A 45 10.62 -2.86 8.43
CA GLU A 45 9.92 -4.14 8.61
C GLU A 45 8.39 -4.00 8.77
N ARG A 46 7.81 -2.89 8.27
CA ARG A 46 6.37 -2.60 8.32
C ARG A 46 5.65 -3.19 7.11
N VAL A 47 5.62 -4.52 7.03
CA VAL A 47 5.10 -5.28 5.87
C VAL A 47 3.67 -4.88 5.46
N VAL A 48 2.75 -4.73 6.42
CA VAL A 48 1.35 -4.34 6.12
C VAL A 48 1.26 -2.94 5.52
N ARG A 49 2.09 -1.99 5.98
CA ARG A 49 2.15 -0.64 5.42
C ARG A 49 2.69 -0.68 4.00
N ALA A 50 3.79 -1.40 3.77
CA ALA A 50 4.38 -1.59 2.44
C ALA A 50 3.38 -2.21 1.46
N LEU A 51 2.67 -3.27 1.87
CA LEU A 51 1.61 -3.92 1.08
C LEU A 51 0.51 -2.93 0.69
N ARG A 52 0.02 -2.13 1.65
CA ARG A 52 -1.03 -1.13 1.40
C ARG A 52 -0.56 -0.03 0.44
N LEU A 53 0.66 0.49 0.61
CA LEU A 53 1.25 1.46 -0.32
C LEU A 53 1.37 0.87 -1.73
N SER A 54 1.82 -0.39 -1.86
CA SER A 54 1.97 -1.07 -3.16
C SER A 54 0.67 -1.19 -3.96
N SER A 55 -0.49 -1.21 -3.28
CA SER A 55 -1.81 -1.32 -3.91
C SER A 55 -2.34 -0.01 -4.49
N ARG A 56 -1.69 1.13 -4.18
CA ARG A 56 -2.17 2.48 -4.50
C ARG A 56 -1.13 3.26 -5.32
N PRO A 57 -0.78 2.81 -6.53
CA PRO A 57 0.15 3.55 -7.37
C PRO A 57 -0.45 4.91 -7.78
N PRO A 58 0.36 5.98 -7.87
CA PRO A 58 -0.12 7.30 -8.29
C PRO A 58 -0.70 7.26 -9.71
N LYS A 59 -0.17 6.37 -10.56
CA LYS A 59 -0.71 6.06 -11.89
C LYS A 59 -1.33 4.66 -11.88
N ALA A 60 -2.64 4.59 -12.04
CA ALA A 60 -3.36 3.32 -12.08
C ALA A 60 -2.78 2.39 -13.17
N GLY A 61 -2.42 1.16 -12.78
CA GLY A 61 -1.81 0.19 -13.68
C GLY A 61 -0.30 0.34 -13.91
N SER A 62 0.38 1.27 -13.22
CA SER A 62 1.84 1.30 -13.19
C SER A 62 2.37 0.02 -12.55
N PRO A 63 3.20 -0.78 -13.25
CA PRO A 63 3.73 -2.01 -12.69
C PRO A 63 4.68 -1.71 -11.52
N LEU A 64 4.64 -2.56 -10.50
CA LEU A 64 5.60 -2.51 -9.40
C LEU A 64 6.98 -2.96 -9.90
N PRO A 65 8.07 -2.23 -9.60
CA PRO A 65 9.42 -2.68 -9.94
C PRO A 65 9.72 -4.07 -9.37
N PRO A 66 10.42 -4.94 -10.11
CA PRO A 66 10.65 -6.34 -9.70
C PRO A 66 11.42 -6.44 -8.38
N ASP A 67 12.43 -5.58 -8.17
CA ASP A 67 13.24 -5.59 -6.94
C ASP A 67 12.39 -5.35 -5.67
N ILE A 68 11.44 -4.42 -5.77
CA ILE A 68 10.50 -4.13 -4.66
C ILE A 68 9.51 -5.28 -4.51
N ALA A 69 9.01 -5.83 -5.61
CA ALA A 69 8.06 -6.94 -5.58
C ALA A 69 8.65 -8.19 -4.91
N GLU A 70 9.90 -8.53 -5.22
CA GLU A 70 10.63 -9.66 -4.64
C GLU A 70 10.88 -9.46 -3.14
N SER A 71 11.39 -8.30 -2.74
CA SER A 71 11.60 -7.96 -1.33
C SER A 71 10.30 -8.01 -0.52
N LEU A 72 9.22 -7.46 -1.09
CA LEU A 72 7.91 -7.40 -0.46
C LEU A 72 7.27 -8.80 -0.38
N ALA A 73 7.45 -9.65 -1.39
CA ALA A 73 7.00 -11.04 -1.35
C ALA A 73 7.78 -11.86 -0.31
N SER A 74 9.10 -11.69 -0.23
CA SER A 74 9.95 -12.36 0.78
C SER A 74 9.50 -11.98 2.20
N GLN A 75 9.39 -10.69 2.49
CA GLN A 75 8.95 -10.22 3.81
C GLN A 75 7.50 -10.62 4.12
N ALA A 76 6.60 -10.63 3.13
CA ALA A 76 5.22 -11.09 3.34
C ALA A 76 5.16 -12.58 3.70
N ASN A 77 5.92 -13.43 3.01
CA ASN A 77 6.02 -14.86 3.33
C ASN A 77 6.66 -15.08 4.71
N GLN A 78 7.67 -14.28 5.09
CA GLN A 78 8.24 -14.32 6.45
C GLN A 78 7.24 -13.87 7.52
N ALA A 79 6.44 -12.84 7.26
CA ALA A 79 5.44 -12.32 8.20
C ALA A 79 4.23 -13.25 8.42
N LEU A 80 3.94 -14.11 7.42
CA LEU A 80 2.96 -15.20 7.52
C LEU A 80 3.58 -16.49 8.06
N GLY A 81 4.91 -16.61 8.02
CA GLY A 81 5.66 -17.69 8.62
C GLY A 81 5.88 -17.49 10.11
N GLY A 82 6.15 -18.59 10.82
CA GLY A 82 6.45 -18.59 12.25
C GLY A 82 5.22 -18.64 13.16
N ASP A 83 5.47 -18.47 14.46
CA ASP A 83 4.45 -18.49 15.51
C ASP A 83 3.84 -17.09 15.67
N VAL A 84 3.00 -16.71 14.70
CA VAL A 84 2.30 -15.42 14.68
C VAL A 84 0.83 -15.59 15.05
N SER A 85 0.28 -14.58 15.74
CA SER A 85 -1.13 -14.59 16.12
C SER A 85 -2.06 -14.60 14.91
N GLN A 86 -3.21 -15.24 15.05
CA GLN A 86 -4.23 -15.33 13.99
C GLN A 86 -4.70 -13.96 13.51
N GLN A 87 -4.79 -12.97 14.41
CA GLN A 87 -5.12 -11.60 14.06
C GLN A 87 -4.09 -10.97 13.13
N ARG A 88 -2.79 -11.22 13.37
CA ARG A 88 -1.72 -10.74 12.47
C ARG A 88 -1.83 -11.39 11.10
N ILE A 89 -2.06 -12.70 11.05
CA ILE A 89 -2.29 -13.44 9.79
C ILE A 89 -3.45 -12.79 9.01
N GLY A 90 -4.59 -12.56 9.66
CA GLY A 90 -5.76 -11.94 9.02
C GLY A 90 -5.46 -10.56 8.42
N ILE A 91 -4.74 -9.69 9.15
CA ILE A 91 -4.37 -8.35 8.68
C ILE A 91 -3.41 -8.42 7.49
N VAL A 92 -2.41 -9.30 7.54
CA VAL A 92 -1.44 -9.46 6.45
C VAL A 92 -2.13 -10.01 5.21
N LEU A 93 -2.99 -11.03 5.34
CA LEU A 93 -3.74 -11.59 4.23
C LEU A 93 -4.71 -10.59 3.61
N GLU A 94 -5.38 -9.77 4.43
CA GLU A 94 -6.21 -8.68 3.92
C GLU A 94 -5.36 -7.72 3.07
N ALA A 95 -4.18 -7.32 3.55
CA ALA A 95 -3.31 -6.43 2.78
C ALA A 95 -2.77 -7.07 1.50
N VAL A 96 -2.38 -8.36 1.54
CA VAL A 96 -1.93 -9.14 0.38
C VAL A 96 -3.01 -9.21 -0.70
N ALA A 97 -4.28 -9.32 -0.33
CA ALA A 97 -5.39 -9.41 -1.28
C ALA A 97 -5.51 -8.22 -2.23
N PHE A 98 -5.12 -7.03 -1.77
CA PHE A 98 -5.15 -5.80 -2.56
C PHE A 98 -3.79 -5.51 -3.21
N SER A 99 -2.74 -6.26 -2.89
CA SER A 99 -1.41 -6.07 -3.43
C SER A 99 -1.22 -6.75 -4.80
N PRO A 100 -0.36 -6.21 -5.67
CA PRO A 100 0.08 -6.89 -6.90
C PRO A 100 0.79 -8.22 -6.64
N ILE A 101 1.42 -8.41 -5.48
CA ILE A 101 2.23 -9.61 -5.18
C ILE A 101 1.43 -10.83 -4.72
N ARG A 102 0.10 -10.76 -4.70
CA ARG A 102 -0.80 -11.84 -4.27
C ARG A 102 -0.49 -13.24 -4.83
N PRO A 103 -0.03 -13.46 -6.09
CA PRO A 103 0.27 -14.82 -6.55
C PRO A 103 1.56 -15.41 -5.98
N TYR A 104 2.42 -14.59 -5.34
CA TYR A 104 3.73 -15.02 -4.82
C TYR A 104 3.72 -15.29 -3.31
N VAL A 105 2.56 -15.18 -2.66
CA VAL A 105 2.42 -15.34 -1.21
C VAL A 105 1.74 -16.66 -0.90
N ALA A 106 2.38 -17.46 -0.04
CA ALA A 106 1.86 -18.73 0.45
C ALA A 106 1.99 -18.79 1.98
N ILE A 107 0.98 -19.36 2.64
CA ILE A 107 1.06 -19.62 4.08
C ILE A 107 1.73 -20.98 4.26
N ALA A 108 2.86 -21.00 4.97
CA ALA A 108 3.58 -22.24 5.26
C ALA A 108 2.91 -23.07 6.37
N HIS A 109 2.25 -22.41 7.33
CA HIS A 109 1.66 -23.06 8.50
C HIS A 109 0.23 -22.58 8.74
N ILE A 110 -0.73 -23.51 8.64
CA ILE A 110 -2.13 -23.26 8.97
C ILE A 110 -2.30 -23.41 10.49
N PRO A 111 -2.86 -22.39 11.19
CA PRO A 111 -3.19 -22.52 12.60
C PRO A 111 -4.13 -23.71 12.85
N PRO A 112 -3.90 -24.53 13.90
CA PRO A 112 -4.64 -25.77 14.13
C PRO A 112 -6.13 -25.56 14.43
N ASP A 113 -6.51 -24.40 14.98
CA ASP A 113 -7.91 -24.00 15.17
C ASP A 113 -8.09 -22.54 14.75
N PRO A 114 -8.46 -22.27 13.47
CA PRO A 114 -8.67 -20.91 12.99
C PRO A 114 -9.95 -20.33 13.60
N GLY A 115 -9.81 -19.22 14.33
CA GLY A 115 -10.94 -18.49 14.89
C GLY A 115 -11.90 -17.98 13.82
N LYS A 116 -13.17 -17.78 14.20
CA LYS A 116 -14.24 -17.35 13.29
C LYS A 116 -13.92 -16.06 12.53
N GLU A 117 -13.32 -15.09 13.21
CA GLU A 117 -12.90 -13.82 12.62
C GLU A 117 -11.91 -14.01 11.45
N LEU A 118 -10.98 -14.96 11.57
CA LEU A 118 -10.01 -15.27 10.52
C LEU A 118 -10.71 -15.92 9.32
N LEU A 119 -11.63 -16.86 9.56
CA LEU A 119 -12.40 -17.50 8.51
C LEU A 119 -13.32 -16.52 7.77
N ASP A 120 -13.96 -15.58 8.49
CA ASP A 120 -14.79 -14.54 7.89
C ASP A 120 -13.97 -13.59 7.00
N LEU A 121 -12.78 -13.18 7.48
CA LEU A 121 -11.83 -12.38 6.69
C LEU A 121 -11.37 -13.11 5.42
N ILE A 122 -10.98 -14.38 5.54
CA ILE A 122 -10.54 -15.18 4.39
C ILE A 122 -11.70 -15.41 3.41
N THR A 123 -12.92 -15.65 3.91
CA THR A 123 -14.11 -15.79 3.08
C THR A 123 -14.39 -14.52 2.28
N LYS A 124 -14.28 -13.34 2.92
CA LYS A 124 -14.43 -12.03 2.27
C LYS A 124 -13.40 -11.80 1.15
N VAL A 125 -12.20 -12.36 1.31
CA VAL A 125 -11.04 -12.15 0.44
C VAL A 125 -10.84 -13.29 -0.57
N SER A 126 -11.58 -14.38 -0.45
CA SER A 126 -11.43 -15.64 -1.21
C SER A 126 -11.35 -15.48 -2.73
N ASP A 127 -12.10 -14.55 -3.32
CA ASP A 127 -12.07 -14.24 -4.76
C ASP A 127 -10.70 -13.73 -5.24
N ARG A 128 -9.97 -13.04 -4.36
CA ARG A 128 -8.66 -12.44 -4.67
C ARG A 128 -7.49 -13.37 -4.37
N ILE A 129 -7.65 -14.26 -3.41
CA ILE A 129 -6.62 -15.21 -3.00
C ILE A 129 -7.19 -16.65 -2.93
N PRO A 130 -7.53 -17.24 -4.09
CA PRO A 130 -8.22 -18.52 -4.14
C PRO A 130 -7.36 -19.68 -3.61
N ASP A 131 -6.04 -19.63 -3.82
CA ASP A 131 -5.15 -20.72 -3.41
C ASP A 131 -4.95 -20.79 -1.90
N ILE A 132 -5.02 -19.65 -1.22
CA ILE A 132 -5.02 -19.60 0.25
C ILE A 132 -6.39 -20.01 0.79
N ALA A 133 -7.49 -19.54 0.21
CA ALA A 133 -8.84 -19.92 0.65
C ALA A 133 -9.06 -21.45 0.63
N LYS A 134 -8.59 -22.13 -0.43
CA LYS A 134 -8.63 -23.60 -0.54
C LYS A 134 -7.91 -24.31 0.61
N GLN A 135 -6.79 -23.76 1.09
CA GLN A 135 -6.04 -24.34 2.21
C GLN A 135 -6.80 -24.27 3.53
N PHE A 136 -7.69 -23.30 3.71
CA PHE A 136 -8.60 -23.20 4.86
C PHE A 136 -9.93 -23.94 4.64
N GLY A 137 -10.09 -24.69 3.54
CA GLY A 137 -11.32 -25.39 3.21
C GLY A 137 -12.47 -24.48 2.79
N ILE A 138 -12.18 -23.21 2.46
CA ILE A 138 -13.16 -22.23 1.98
C ILE A 138 -13.15 -22.30 0.46
N GLU A 139 -14.27 -22.74 -0.13
CA GLU A 139 -14.42 -22.73 -1.58
C GLU A 139 -14.47 -21.27 -2.08
N PRO A 140 -13.56 -20.85 -2.99
CA PRO A 140 -13.58 -19.50 -3.52
C PRO A 140 -14.90 -19.28 -4.23
N VAL A 141 -15.64 -18.23 -3.85
CA VAL A 141 -16.88 -17.88 -4.53
C VAL A 141 -16.52 -17.45 -5.96
N GLU A 142 -16.62 -18.36 -6.92
CA GLU A 142 -16.59 -18.01 -8.34
C GLU A 142 -17.83 -17.18 -8.64
N LYS A 143 -17.76 -15.87 -8.43
CA LYS A 143 -18.80 -14.96 -8.89
C LYS A 143 -18.78 -15.04 -10.41
N ALA A 144 -19.74 -15.78 -10.96
CA ALA A 144 -19.95 -15.93 -12.39
C ALA A 144 -19.81 -14.56 -13.04
N ARG A 145 -18.67 -14.32 -13.70
CA ARG A 145 -18.36 -13.03 -14.34
C ARG A 145 -19.54 -12.72 -15.23
N GLY A 146 -20.32 -11.71 -14.83
CA GLY A 146 -21.64 -11.44 -15.39
C GLY A 146 -21.56 -11.53 -16.92
N LYS A 147 -22.28 -12.50 -17.48
CA LYS A 147 -22.27 -12.80 -18.91
C LYS A 147 -22.55 -11.49 -19.63
N ARG A 148 -21.53 -10.94 -20.30
CA ARG A 148 -21.61 -9.65 -21.00
C ARG A 148 -22.83 -9.74 -21.92
N ARG A 149 -23.89 -8.98 -21.62
CA ARG A 149 -25.08 -8.94 -22.48
C ARG A 149 -24.61 -8.52 -23.87
N PRO A 150 -24.93 -9.27 -24.93
CA PRO A 150 -24.53 -8.91 -26.28
C PRO A 150 -25.09 -7.52 -26.60
N LYS A 151 -24.23 -6.62 -27.07
CA LYS A 151 -24.61 -5.27 -27.48
C LYS A 151 -25.57 -5.40 -28.67
N PRO A 152 -26.79 -4.82 -28.64
CA PRO A 152 -27.68 -4.88 -29.79
C PRO A 152 -26.99 -4.22 -30.98
N GLN A 153 -26.84 -4.97 -32.08
CA GLN A 153 -26.40 -4.42 -33.36
C GLN A 153 -27.41 -3.35 -33.77
N LYS A 154 -26.94 -2.09 -33.85
CA LYS A 154 -27.72 -0.96 -34.31
C LYS A 154 -28.14 -1.24 -35.76
N GLY A 155 -29.44 -1.36 -35.97
CA GLY A 155 -30.05 -1.73 -37.23
C GLY A 155 -29.62 -0.81 -38.38
N ALA A 156 -29.42 -1.44 -39.53
CA ALA A 156 -29.32 -0.78 -40.81
C ALA A 156 -30.72 -0.44 -41.34
N LYS A 157 -30.79 0.66 -42.10
CA LYS A 157 -31.87 1.15 -42.99
C LYS A 157 -32.95 1.96 -42.25
N THR A 158 -33.25 3.21 -42.66
CA THR A 158 -33.79 3.58 -43.98
C THR A 158 -33.53 5.08 -44.27
N ALA A 159 -33.33 5.40 -45.55
CA ALA A 159 -33.23 6.76 -46.09
C ALA A 159 -34.60 7.27 -46.58
N GLU A 160 -34.70 8.59 -46.78
CA GLU A 160 -35.77 9.38 -47.45
C GLU A 160 -37.04 9.60 -46.60
N ASP A 161 -37.74 10.74 -46.57
CA ASP A 161 -37.68 12.09 -47.17
C ASP A 161 -38.80 12.89 -46.40
N GLY A 162 -38.58 14.09 -45.86
CA GLY A 162 -39.11 15.32 -46.47
C GLY A 162 -40.00 16.17 -45.53
N THR A 163 -39.70 17.47 -45.48
CA THR A 163 -40.57 18.65 -45.25
C THR A 163 -41.02 19.10 -43.82
N LYS A 164 -40.33 20.17 -43.38
CA LYS A 164 -40.79 21.45 -42.77
C LYS A 164 -42.26 21.62 -42.35
N ASP A 165 -42.48 22.13 -41.14
CA ASP A 165 -43.11 23.45 -40.92
C ASP A 165 -42.89 23.97 -39.47
N GLU A 166 -42.72 25.29 -39.36
CA GLU A 166 -42.55 26.04 -38.11
C GLU A 166 -43.91 26.36 -37.44
N ALA A 167 -43.95 26.39 -36.11
CA ALA A 167 -44.69 27.41 -35.35
C ALA A 167 -44.34 27.35 -33.85
N ALA A 168 -44.01 28.52 -33.32
CA ALA A 168 -43.56 28.82 -31.97
C ALA A 168 -44.67 28.86 -30.91
N THR A 169 -44.31 28.58 -29.65
CA THR A 169 -44.87 29.16 -28.41
C THR A 169 -44.07 28.57 -27.23
N SER A 170 -43.08 29.27 -26.67
CA SER A 170 -43.13 30.31 -25.61
C SER A 170 -43.54 29.80 -24.22
N SER A 171 -42.55 29.58 -23.34
CA SER A 171 -42.62 29.57 -21.86
C SER A 171 -41.16 29.50 -21.36
N ASP A 172 -40.58 30.57 -20.78
CA ASP A 172 -40.64 30.99 -19.37
C ASP A 172 -39.17 30.92 -18.85
N ASP A 173 -38.42 32.00 -19.00
CA ASP A 173 -38.13 33.03 -17.99
C ASP A 173 -37.48 32.51 -16.68
N SER A 174 -36.20 32.82 -16.56
CA SER A 174 -35.48 33.21 -15.34
C SER A 174 -35.58 32.32 -14.09
N GLY A 175 -34.64 31.37 -13.99
CA GLY A 175 -34.19 30.78 -12.72
C GLY A 175 -32.74 31.19 -12.44
N ALA A 176 -32.56 32.21 -11.63
CA ALA A 176 -31.29 32.83 -11.29
C ALA A 176 -30.35 31.90 -10.49
N ASP A 177 -29.05 32.06 -10.78
CA ASP A 177 -27.90 31.76 -9.94
C ASP A 177 -28.20 32.06 -8.45
N GLU A 178 -28.09 31.06 -7.58
CA GLU A 178 -27.69 31.31 -6.19
C GLU A 178 -26.43 30.51 -5.88
N ARG A 179 -25.30 31.18 -6.07
CA ARG A 179 -23.99 30.80 -5.56
C ARG A 179 -23.99 31.07 -4.06
N THR A 180 -24.16 30.04 -3.24
CA THR A 180 -23.81 30.13 -1.81
C THR A 180 -22.31 29.92 -1.66
N ASN A 181 -21.60 31.04 -1.80
CA ASN A 181 -20.23 31.20 -1.30
C ASN A 181 -20.29 31.23 0.23
N SER A 182 -19.82 30.18 0.90
CA SER A 182 -19.45 30.27 2.31
C SER A 182 -17.94 30.14 2.41
N SER A 183 -17.28 31.28 2.25
CA SER A 183 -15.98 31.53 2.85
C SER A 183 -16.18 31.52 4.37
N THR A 184 -15.51 30.62 5.06
CA THR A 184 -15.27 30.75 6.50
C THR A 184 -13.76 30.83 6.67
N GLU A 185 -13.26 32.06 6.56
CA GLU A 185 -11.99 32.48 7.13
C GLU A 185 -12.06 32.33 8.66
N GLU A 186 -11.13 31.54 9.18
CA GLU A 186 -10.13 31.97 10.16
C GLU A 186 -10.61 32.96 11.24
N GLN A 187 -10.89 32.42 12.42
CA GLN A 187 -10.77 33.16 13.68
C GLN A 187 -9.68 32.49 14.51
N VAL A 188 -8.50 33.10 14.43
CA VAL A 188 -7.45 33.06 15.45
C VAL A 188 -8.05 33.40 16.81
N SER A 189 -7.80 32.56 17.81
CA SER A 189 -7.89 32.95 19.22
C SER A 189 -6.64 32.47 19.92
N THR A 190 -5.77 33.45 20.13
CA THR A 190 -4.68 33.47 21.08
C THR A 190 -5.22 33.26 22.49
N SER A 191 -4.64 32.33 23.24
CA SER A 191 -4.59 32.45 24.69
C SER A 191 -3.38 31.68 25.21
N THR A 192 -2.28 32.42 25.30
CA THR A 192 -1.24 32.21 26.31
C THR A 192 -1.90 32.45 27.66
N GLU A 193 -1.87 31.46 28.55
CA GLU A 193 -1.81 31.76 29.99
C GLU A 193 -0.92 30.75 30.69
N GLU A 194 0.10 31.32 31.30
CA GLU A 194 1.15 30.74 32.10
C GLU A 194 0.74 30.97 33.56
N ALA A 195 0.61 29.89 34.34
CA ALA A 195 0.60 29.92 35.81
C ALA A 195 1.07 28.53 36.28
N LEU A 196 2.36 28.34 36.51
CA LEU A 196 3.02 28.55 37.81
C LEU A 196 2.34 27.76 38.94
N SER A 197 2.82 26.55 39.19
CA SER A 197 2.78 25.93 40.52
C SER A 197 4.18 25.47 40.89
N SER A 198 4.83 26.30 41.69
CA SER A 198 6.10 26.05 42.35
C SER A 198 6.00 24.90 43.35
N SER A 199 6.99 24.02 43.35
CA SER A 199 7.54 23.37 44.54
C SER A 199 8.95 22.92 44.16
N ASP A 200 9.93 23.80 44.41
CA ASP A 200 10.80 23.77 45.59
C ASP A 200 11.99 22.83 45.35
N ALA A 201 13.12 23.46 45.06
CA ALA A 201 14.42 22.84 44.99
C ALA A 201 15.08 23.00 46.35
N ASP A 202 15.55 21.91 46.95
CA ASP A 202 16.68 21.96 47.88
C ASP A 202 17.47 20.65 47.92
N VAL A 203 18.79 20.83 47.83
CA VAL A 203 19.88 20.00 48.40
C VAL A 203 20.05 18.56 47.86
N ALA A 204 21.02 18.34 46.96
CA ALA A 204 22.39 17.91 47.28
C ALA A 204 22.44 16.63 48.13
N GLU A 205 23.01 15.56 47.57
CA GLU A 205 24.19 14.88 48.13
C GLU A 205 24.61 13.74 47.20
N VAL A 206 25.90 13.78 46.86
CA VAL A 206 26.71 12.75 46.24
C VAL A 206 26.54 11.38 46.91
N HIS A 207 26.31 10.32 46.13
CA HIS A 207 26.77 8.99 46.52
C HIS A 207 27.27 8.23 45.29
N ASP A 208 28.58 8.34 45.14
CA ASP A 208 29.51 7.36 44.60
C ASP A 208 29.21 5.97 45.19
N ALA A 209 29.03 4.97 44.32
CA ALA A 209 29.13 3.55 44.66
C ALA A 209 29.33 2.74 43.37
N GLU A 210 30.60 2.72 42.94
CA GLU A 210 31.36 1.49 42.72
C GLU A 210 30.56 0.27 42.19
N THR A 211 30.74 -0.05 40.90
CA THR A 211 30.68 -1.44 40.43
C THR A 211 32.05 -1.74 39.84
N PRO A 212 32.87 -2.59 40.49
CA PRO A 212 34.15 -2.97 39.90
C PRO A 212 33.92 -3.98 38.78
N GLU A 213 34.24 -3.57 37.55
CA GLU A 213 34.83 -4.46 36.57
C GLU A 213 36.18 -4.93 37.11
N ALA A 214 36.30 -6.23 37.36
CA ALA A 214 37.58 -6.88 37.63
C ALA A 214 37.90 -7.81 36.44
N GLU A 215 38.65 -7.27 35.49
CA GLU A 215 39.59 -8.05 34.68
C GLU A 215 40.96 -8.08 35.40
N ALA A 216 41.48 -9.29 35.64
CA ALA A 216 42.91 -9.63 35.80
C ALA A 216 42.96 -11.18 35.80
N ASP A 217 43.31 -11.85 34.71
CA ASP A 217 44.63 -11.99 34.07
C ASP A 217 45.67 -12.77 34.90
N GLN A 218 46.32 -13.74 34.22
CA GLN A 218 47.50 -14.55 34.57
C GLN A 218 47.26 -15.78 35.48
N GLY A 219 47.71 -17.00 35.16
CA GLY A 219 48.54 -17.51 34.07
C GLY A 219 48.91 -18.99 34.33
N ALA A 220 49.34 -19.69 33.27
CA ALA A 220 49.92 -21.05 33.25
C ALA A 220 48.98 -22.20 33.66
N ASP A 221 48.66 -23.16 32.79
CA ASP A 221 49.62 -24.16 32.30
C ASP A 221 49.17 -24.78 30.95
N ALA A 222 50.15 -25.31 30.22
CA ALA A 222 50.14 -25.64 28.80
C ALA A 222 49.34 -26.93 28.41
N PRO A 223 49.14 -27.19 27.09
CA PRO A 223 48.29 -28.24 26.48
C PRO A 223 49.09 -29.58 26.30
N PRO A 224 48.65 -30.66 25.61
CA PRO A 224 47.50 -30.86 24.68
C PRO A 224 46.74 -32.21 24.81
N GLU A 225 45.60 -32.36 24.12
CA GLU A 225 45.32 -33.53 23.24
C GLU A 225 43.95 -33.38 22.55
N GLU A 226 44.02 -33.09 21.26
CA GLU A 226 43.07 -33.55 20.24
C GLU A 226 43.42 -35.03 19.89
N PRO A 227 42.64 -35.82 19.09
CA PRO A 227 41.35 -35.58 18.46
C PRO A 227 40.45 -36.88 18.51
N PRO A 228 39.74 -37.33 17.44
CA PRO A 228 38.35 -37.74 17.48
C PRO A 228 38.15 -39.27 17.59
N SER A 229 37.05 -39.70 18.21
CA SER A 229 36.64 -41.11 18.14
C SER A 229 36.05 -41.44 16.77
N GLU A 230 36.93 -41.91 15.89
CA GLU A 230 36.63 -42.68 14.69
C GLU A 230 36.00 -44.03 15.11
N ASN A 231 34.79 -44.31 14.63
CA ASN A 231 34.09 -45.56 14.90
C ASN A 231 34.64 -46.66 13.96
N VAL A 232 35.46 -47.55 14.54
CA VAL A 232 36.12 -48.68 13.90
C VAL A 232 35.16 -49.88 13.73
N THR A 233 35.02 -50.28 12.46
CA THR A 233 34.84 -51.64 11.89
C THR A 233 33.95 -52.68 12.58
N LYS A 234 33.07 -53.29 11.76
CA LYS A 234 32.61 -54.66 11.95
C LYS A 234 32.90 -55.45 10.68
N GLU A 235 34.01 -56.18 10.71
CA GLU A 235 34.30 -57.33 9.86
C GLU A 235 33.77 -58.57 10.59
N VAL A 236 32.89 -59.37 9.98
CA VAL A 236 32.87 -60.83 10.13
C VAL A 236 32.00 -61.47 9.03
N ASP A 237 32.60 -62.48 8.41
CA ASP A 237 32.14 -63.47 7.40
C ASP A 237 32.14 -63.07 5.91
#